data_AF-A0AAT9H9B2-F1
#
_entry.id   AF-A0AAT9H9B2-F1
#
_cell.length_a   1.000
_cell.length_b   1.000
_cell.length_c   1.000
_cell.angle_alpha   90.00
_cell.angle_beta   90.00
_cell.angle_gamma   90.00
#
_symmetry.space_group_name_H-M   'P 1'
#
loop_
_entity.id
_entity.type
_entity.pdbx_description
1 polymer ?
#
loop_
_entity_poly.entity_id
_entity_poly.type
_entity_poly.pdbx_seq_one_letter_code
_entity_poly.pdbx_strand_id
1 'polypeptide(L)' 'MPRWNGWTSDLTEMAEAFGAYYPQRAAGMRAAAVRGHEPAGDAAVLASYVDGLVPWLAGEYTRVHGVKVPRED' A
#
# COMPACT_ATOMS: atom_id res chain seq x y z
N MET A 1 -7.44 -10.24 8.28
CA MET A 1 -8.54 -10.34 7.28
C MET A 1 -9.14 -11.75 7.27
N PRO A 2 -9.91 -12.15 8.30
CA PRO A 2 -10.40 -13.53 8.43
C PRO A 2 -11.34 -13.95 7.28
N ARG A 3 -12.16 -13.03 6.76
CA ARG A 3 -13.09 -13.31 5.65
C ARG A 3 -12.39 -13.60 4.30
N TRP A 4 -11.10 -13.29 4.17
CA TRP A 4 -10.36 -13.44 2.91
C TRP A 4 -9.07 -14.26 3.02
N ASN A 5 -8.91 -15.08 4.06
CA ASN A 5 -7.69 -15.86 4.30
C ASN A 5 -6.38 -15.04 4.23
N GLY A 6 -6.46 -13.76 4.57
CA GLY A 6 -5.31 -12.85 4.57
C GLY A 6 -5.05 -12.06 3.27
N TRP A 7 -5.84 -12.19 2.20
CA TRP A 7 -5.63 -11.44 0.96
C TRP A 7 -6.91 -11.12 0.19
N THR A 8 -7.01 -9.92 -0.40
CA THR A 8 -8.08 -9.54 -1.35
C THR A 8 -7.48 -8.88 -2.60
N SER A 9 -8.11 -9.09 -3.76
CA SER A 9 -7.80 -8.38 -5.01
C SER A 9 -8.59 -7.08 -5.17
N ASP A 10 -9.62 -6.86 -4.36
CA ASP A 10 -10.40 -5.63 -4.38
C ASP A 10 -9.59 -4.52 -3.70
N LEU A 11 -9.14 -3.54 -4.50
CA LEU A 11 -8.32 -2.45 -4.03
C LEU A 11 -9.06 -1.52 -3.06
N THR A 12 -10.38 -1.39 -3.20
CA THR A 12 -11.21 -0.58 -2.30
C THR A 12 -11.29 -1.26 -0.93
N GLU A 13 -11.60 -2.56 -0.91
CA GLU A 13 -11.64 -3.33 0.33
C GLU A 13 -10.27 -3.38 1.03
N MET A 14 -9.19 -3.52 0.24
CA MET A 14 -7.82 -3.46 0.73
C MET A 14 -7.51 -2.10 1.37
N ALA A 15 -7.87 -1.00 0.71
CA ALA A 15 -7.60 0.35 1.20
C ALA A 15 -8.36 0.66 2.49
N GLU A 16 -9.60 0.20 2.63
CA GLU A 16 -10.37 0.36 3.87
C GLU A 16 -9.77 -0.44 5.03
N ALA A 17 -9.38 -1.70 4.76
CA ALA A 17 -8.73 -2.51 5.77
C ALA A 17 -7.39 -1.89 6.22
N PHE A 18 -6.60 -1.40 5.27
CA PHE A 18 -5.37 -0.65 5.56
C PHE A 18 -5.66 0.59 6.43
N GLY A 19 -6.68 1.37 6.07
CA GLY A 19 -7.05 2.60 6.77
C GLY A 19 -7.49 2.38 8.21
N ALA A 20 -8.04 1.21 8.54
CA ALA A 20 -8.38 0.84 9.92
C ALA A 20 -7.14 0.70 10.82
N TYR A 21 -5.99 0.32 10.26
CA TYR A 21 -4.71 0.19 10.99
C TYR A 21 -3.85 1.45 10.91
N TYR A 22 -3.93 2.21 9.81
CA TYR A 22 -3.14 3.43 9.59
C TYR A 22 -4.02 4.64 9.21
N PRO A 23 -4.83 5.19 10.14
CA PRO A 23 -5.79 6.24 9.84
C PRO A 23 -5.18 7.48 9.18
N GLN A 24 -3.98 7.87 9.60
CA GLN A 24 -3.27 9.05 9.08
C GLN A 24 -2.81 8.87 7.62
N ARG A 25 -2.75 7.64 7.13
CA ARG A 25 -2.33 7.30 5.76
C ARG A 25 -3.49 6.83 4.88
N ALA A 26 -4.68 6.66 5.45
CA ALA A 26 -5.84 6.07 4.78
C ALA A 26 -6.24 6.83 3.51
N ALA A 27 -6.19 8.17 3.53
CA ALA A 27 -6.53 8.99 2.36
C ALA A 27 -5.61 8.70 1.16
N GLY A 28 -4.30 8.57 1.39
CA GLY A 28 -3.34 8.26 0.33
C GLY A 28 -3.56 6.87 -0.27
N MET A 29 -3.84 5.86 0.57
CA MET A 29 -4.12 4.50 0.09
C MET A 29 -5.42 4.43 -0.71
N ARG A 30 -6.49 5.13 -0.29
CA ARG A 30 -7.75 5.21 -1.07
C ARG A 30 -7.53 5.86 -2.42
N ALA A 31 -6.79 6.97 -2.47
CA ALA A 31 -6.45 7.63 -3.73
C ALA A 31 -5.65 6.70 -4.67
N ALA A 32 -4.72 5.91 -4.12
CA ALA A 32 -3.98 4.92 -4.88
C ALA A 32 -4.88 3.79 -5.41
N ALA A 33 -5.82 3.28 -4.61
CA ALA A 33 -6.78 2.26 -5.03
C ALA A 33 -7.64 2.73 -6.22
N VAL A 34 -8.14 3.98 -6.18
CA VAL A 34 -8.89 4.57 -7.29
C VAL A 34 -8.06 4.62 -8.58
N ARG A 35 -6.81 5.10 -8.49
CA ARG A 35 -5.90 5.17 -9.65
C ARG A 35 -5.43 3.81 -10.16
N GLY A 36 -5.46 2.78 -9.32
CA GLY A 36 -5.22 1.40 -9.74
C GLY A 36 -6.32 0.85 -10.66
N HIS A 37 -7.57 1.29 -10.47
CA HIS A 37 -8.69 0.96 -11.36
C HIS A 37 -8.72 1.87 -12.60
N GLU A 38 -8.39 3.15 -12.43
CA GLU A 38 -8.41 4.16 -13.49
C GLU A 38 -7.06 4.87 -13.61
N PRO A 39 -6.09 4.24 -14.31
CA PRO A 39 -4.78 4.83 -14.49
C PRO A 39 -4.86 6.12 -15.30
N ALA A 40 -4.34 7.20 -14.74
CA ALA A 40 -4.07 8.43 -15.47
C ALA A 40 -2.55 8.50 -15.72
N GLY A 41 -2.14 8.88 -16.93
CA GLY A 41 -0.73 9.11 -17.29
C GLY A 41 -0.15 10.38 -16.66
N ASP A 42 -0.48 10.64 -15.39
CA ASP A 42 -0.13 11.86 -14.66
C ASP A 42 1.13 11.64 -13.82
N ALA A 43 2.21 12.35 -14.18
CA ALA A 43 3.48 12.29 -13.47
C ALA A 43 3.40 12.81 -12.03
N ALA A 44 2.50 13.74 -11.72
CA ALA A 44 2.34 14.24 -10.35
C ALA A 44 1.73 13.17 -9.42
N VAL A 45 0.84 12.34 -9.95
CA VAL A 45 0.30 11.18 -9.22
C VAL A 45 1.41 10.19 -8.92
N LEU A 46 2.25 9.87 -9.91
CA LEU A 46 3.41 8.99 -9.72
C LEU A 46 4.39 9.56 -8.68
N ALA A 47 4.71 10.85 -8.75
CA ALA A 47 5.56 11.54 -7.78
C ALA A 47 5.01 11.39 -6.35
N SER A 48 3.70 11.57 -6.16
CA SER A 48 3.06 11.39 -4.85
C SER A 48 3.25 9.99 -4.25
N TYR A 49 3.37 8.97 -5.09
CA TYR A 49 3.63 7.60 -4.64
C TYR A 49 5.10 7.39 -4.30
N VAL A 50 6.01 7.75 -5.22
CA VAL A 50 7.44 7.47 -5.05
C VAL A 50 8.08 8.31 -3.94
N ASP A 51 7.61 9.54 -3.74
CA ASP A 51 8.17 10.45 -2.73
C ASP A 51 7.43 10.37 -1.38
N GLY A 52 6.17 9.92 -1.40
CA GLY A 52 5.30 9.92 -0.22
C GLY A 52 4.96 8.53 0.29
N LEU A 53 4.17 7.79 -0.50
CA LEU A 53 3.53 6.56 -0.05
C LEU A 53 4.50 5.36 0.02
N VAL A 54 5.33 5.18 -1.01
CA VAL A 54 6.22 4.02 -1.15
C VAL A 54 7.33 3.99 -0.09
N PRO A 55 8.07 5.08 0.19
CA PRO A 55 9.11 5.05 1.21
C PRO A 55 8.54 4.72 2.60
N TRP A 56 7.34 5.22 2.90
CA TRP A 56 6.65 4.90 4.14
C TRP A 56 6.24 3.43 4.20
N LEU A 57 5.65 2.87 3.12
CA LEU A 57 5.29 1.45 3.05
C LEU A 57 6.51 0.54 3.19
N ALA A 58 7.63 0.87 2.55
CA ALA A 58 8.87 0.10 2.64
C ALA A 58 9.45 0.11 4.07
N GLY A 59 9.46 1.30 4.71
CA GLY A 59 9.86 1.43 6.11
C GLY A 59 8.95 0.62 7.04
N GLU A 60 7.65 0.67 6.82
CA GLU A 60 6.67 -0.06 7.64
C GLU A 60 6.78 -1.58 7.46
N TYR A 61 6.93 -2.04 6.22
CA TYR A 61 7.18 -3.45 5.93
C TYR A 61 8.45 -3.94 6.63
N THR A 62 9.53 -3.14 6.57
CA THR A 62 10.79 -3.46 7.24
C THR A 62 10.63 -3.46 8.77
N ARG A 63 9.87 -2.52 9.34
CA ARG A 63 9.59 -2.46 10.77
C ARG A 63 8.83 -3.70 11.27
N VAL A 64 7.90 -4.20 10.46
CA VAL A 64 7.06 -5.36 10.82
C VAL A 64 7.74 -6.70 10.54
N HIS A 65 8.47 -6.81 9.42
CA HIS A 65 8.99 -8.09 8.93
C HIS A 65 10.52 -8.21 8.98
N GLY A 66 11.23 -7.14 9.34
CA GLY A 66 12.67 -7.05 9.18
C GLY A 66 13.10 -6.87 7.73
N VAL A 67 14.40 -6.64 7.53
CA VAL A 67 15.00 -6.65 6.20
C VAL A 67 15.13 -8.11 5.75
N LYS A 68 14.62 -8.44 4.57
CA LYS A 68 14.82 -9.78 3.98
C LYS A 68 16.30 -9.99 3.69
N VAL A 69 16.86 -11.05 4.25
CA VAL A 69 18.21 -11.54 3.94
C VAL A 69 18.12 -12.53 2.78
N PRO A 70 19.08 -12.56 1.85
CA PRO A 70 19.14 -13.61 0.83
C PRO A 70 19.06 -15.00 1.47
N ARG A 71 18.39 -15.94 0.79
CA ARG A 71 18.51 -17.35 1.18
C ARG A 71 19.89 -17.83 0.75
N GLU A 72 20.56 -18.59 1.63
CA GLU A 72 21.75 -19.34 1.27
C GLU A 72 21.34 -20.47 0.31
N ASP A 73 22.22 -20.77 -0.66
CA ASP A 73 21.99 -21.80 -1.69
C ASP A 73 22.06 -23.23 -1.12
#